data_AF-A0A349HBD2-F1
#
_entry.id   AF-A0A349HBD2-F1
#
_cell.length_a   1.000
_cell.length_b   1.000
_cell.length_c   1.000
_cell.angle_alpha   90.00
_cell.angle_beta   90.00
_cell.angle_gamma   90.00
#
_symmetry.space_group_name_H-M   'P 1'
#
loop_
_entity.id
_entity.type
_entity.pdbx_description
1 polymer ?
#
loop_
_entity_poly.entity_id
_entity_poly.type
_entity_poly.pdbx_seq_one_letter_code
_entity_poly.pdbx_strand_id
1 'polypeptide(L)'
;MVASLLTLGLVGCNSVGGFAGAATGIAAGAATTNPAVGYGVGIGVKAAVDATGKYVFRKWQQAEQDAIAALIGPMQPGEIQSWQIQHSIPYGNEHGELQVIRVFRTPLAPCKEVLFSVIEGKGKKQQRQWFVATACRQTTAWKWAVAEPAVARWGSLH
;
A
#
# COMPACT_ATOMS: atom_id res chain seq x y z
N MET A 1 -8.57 -54.51 24.12
CA MET A 1 -9.36 -54.18 25.34
C MET A 1 -8.60 -53.05 26.03
N VAL A 2 -9.07 -51.80 26.04
CA VAL A 2 -10.21 -51.17 26.76
C VAL A 2 -10.59 -49.93 25.92
N ALA A 3 -11.79 -49.78 25.33
CA ALA A 3 -13.14 -49.56 25.88
C ALA A 3 -13.39 -48.15 26.50
N SER A 4 -13.94 -47.27 25.65
CA SER A 4 -14.99 -46.25 25.89
C SER A 4 -14.84 -45.15 26.95
N LEU A 5 -15.07 -43.90 26.54
CA LEU A 5 -16.28 -43.15 26.90
C LEU A 5 -16.42 -41.87 26.06
N LEU A 6 -17.51 -41.82 25.27
CA LEU A 6 -18.05 -40.59 24.69
C LEU A 6 -18.69 -39.74 25.79
N THR A 7 -18.44 -38.43 25.77
CA THR A 7 -19.32 -37.44 26.42
C THR A 7 -19.74 -36.39 25.39
N LEU A 8 -21.03 -36.45 25.03
CA LEU A 8 -21.79 -35.41 24.34
C LEU A 8 -22.52 -34.57 25.40
N GLY A 9 -22.45 -33.25 25.30
CA GLY A 9 -23.27 -32.27 26.05
C GLY A 9 -22.97 -30.86 25.54
N LEU A 10 -23.72 -30.35 24.56
CA LEU A 10 -24.93 -29.51 24.63
C LEU A 10 -24.69 -27.98 24.77
N VAL A 11 -25.13 -27.27 23.72
CA VAL A 11 -25.76 -25.92 23.67
C VAL A 11 -24.90 -24.68 23.86
N GLY A 12 -24.97 -23.78 22.86
CA GLY A 12 -24.68 -22.35 23.02
C GLY A 12 -24.27 -21.62 21.73
N CYS A 13 -25.25 -21.23 20.91
CA CYS A 13 -25.04 -20.28 19.82
C CYS A 13 -25.01 -18.85 20.40
N ASN A 14 -23.85 -18.18 20.34
CA ASN A 14 -23.76 -16.72 20.13
C ASN A 14 -22.30 -16.29 20.00
N SER A 15 -21.93 -15.84 18.79
CA SER A 15 -21.08 -14.69 18.53
C SER A 15 -19.98 -14.38 19.58
N VAL A 16 -18.87 -15.11 19.56
CA VAL A 16 -17.50 -14.56 19.70
C VAL A 16 -16.56 -15.56 19.03
N GLY A 17 -16.55 -15.58 17.70
CA GLY A 17 -15.44 -16.14 16.94
C GLY A 17 -14.49 -15.00 16.66
N GLY A 18 -13.57 -14.73 17.60
CA GLY A 18 -12.50 -13.77 17.42
C GLY A 18 -11.64 -14.19 16.23
N PHE A 19 -11.98 -13.72 15.04
CA PHE A 19 -11.06 -13.73 13.92
C PHE A 19 -10.04 -12.66 14.23
N ALA A 20 -8.97 -13.13 14.87
CA ALA A 20 -7.63 -12.58 14.86
C ALA A 20 -7.49 -11.56 13.73
N GLY A 21 -7.39 -10.28 14.11
CA GLY A 21 -7.09 -9.21 13.18
C GLY A 21 -5.87 -9.62 12.37
N ALA A 22 -6.11 -9.97 11.11
CA ALA A 22 -5.08 -10.32 10.16
C ALA A 22 -4.29 -9.04 9.89
N ALA A 23 -3.31 -8.77 10.76
CA ALA A 23 -2.14 -7.98 10.45
C ALA A 23 -1.28 -8.79 9.47
N THR A 24 -1.82 -9.07 8.28
CA THR A 24 -1.14 -9.83 7.24
C THR A 24 -0.88 -8.92 6.07
N GLY A 25 0.38 -8.48 6.01
CA GLY A 25 1.11 -8.32 4.77
C GLY A 25 0.64 -7.21 3.85
N ILE A 26 1.31 -6.06 3.94
CA ILE A 26 1.68 -5.37 2.69
C ILE A 26 2.65 -6.30 1.98
N ALA A 27 2.12 -7.19 1.13
CA ALA A 27 2.94 -7.95 0.20
C ALA A 27 3.23 -7.02 -0.98
N ALA A 28 4.39 -6.37 -0.96
CA ALA A 28 4.95 -5.83 -2.20
C ALA A 28 5.07 -7.03 -3.16
N GLY A 29 4.30 -6.99 -4.25
CA GLY A 29 4.18 -8.08 -5.20
C GLY A 29 5.50 -8.34 -5.92
N ALA A 30 5.64 -9.58 -6.37
CA ALA A 30 6.87 -10.18 -6.87
C ALA A 30 7.72 -9.25 -7.76
N ALA A 31 9.02 -9.17 -7.41
CA ALA A 31 10.04 -8.64 -8.29
C ALA A 31 10.07 -9.48 -9.57
N THR A 32 9.67 -8.90 -10.69
CA THR A 32 9.92 -9.46 -12.01
C THR A 32 11.27 -8.92 -12.46
N THR A 33 12.17 -9.82 -12.89
CA THR A 33 13.53 -9.47 -13.34
C THR A 33 13.55 -8.88 -14.76
N ASN A 34 12.39 -8.63 -15.35
CA ASN A 34 12.28 -7.95 -16.63
C ASN A 34 12.13 -6.43 -16.38
N PRO A 35 13.10 -5.58 -16.77
CA PRO A 35 13.00 -4.13 -16.60
C PRO A 35 11.81 -3.49 -17.33
N ALA A 36 11.16 -4.20 -18.26
CA ALA A 36 9.94 -3.76 -18.93
C ALA A 36 8.65 -4.13 -18.18
N VAL A 37 8.71 -5.00 -17.17
CA VAL A 37 7.53 -5.43 -16.41
C VAL A 37 7.73 -4.92 -14.99
N GLY A 38 6.89 -3.97 -14.59
CA GLY A 38 7.04 -3.23 -13.34
C GLY A 38 6.85 -4.04 -12.06
N TYR A 39 7.35 -3.52 -10.94
CA TYR A 39 7.03 -4.03 -9.61
C TYR A 39 5.53 -3.81 -9.35
N GLY A 40 4.84 -4.88 -8.98
CA GLY A 40 3.41 -4.82 -8.65
C GLY A 40 3.20 -4.54 -7.18
N VAL A 41 2.52 -3.45 -6.80
CA VAL A 41 2.09 -3.25 -5.41
C VAL A 41 0.66 -3.79 -5.28
N GLY A 42 0.52 -4.98 -4.72
CA GLY A 42 -0.79 -5.54 -4.41
C GLY A 42 -1.33 -4.93 -3.13
N ILE A 43 -2.36 -4.07 -3.23
CA ILE A 43 -3.06 -3.56 -2.05
C ILE A 43 -4.39 -4.29 -1.95
N GLY A 44 -4.32 -5.46 -1.32
CA GLY A 44 -5.49 -6.29 -1.05
C GLY A 44 -6.33 -5.73 0.09
N VAL A 45 -7.18 -4.74 -0.18
CA VAL A 45 -8.20 -4.30 0.77
C VAL A 45 -9.57 -4.81 0.33
N LYS A 46 -10.27 -5.50 1.24
CA LYS A 46 -11.64 -5.98 1.06
C LYS A 46 -12.56 -4.81 1.40
N ALA A 47 -13.32 -4.29 0.42
CA ALA A 47 -14.32 -3.28 0.68
C ALA A 47 -15.51 -3.90 1.42
N ALA A 48 -15.70 -3.53 2.69
CA ALA A 48 -16.98 -3.68 3.36
C ALA A 48 -17.82 -2.45 3.00
N VAL A 49 -18.97 -2.66 2.35
CA VAL A 49 -19.87 -1.60 1.88
C VAL A 49 -20.73 -1.11 3.05
N ASP A 50 -20.12 -0.56 4.09
CA ASP A 50 -20.83 0.02 5.23
C ASP A 50 -20.76 1.55 5.22
N ALA A 51 -21.77 2.19 5.83
CA ALA A 51 -22.04 3.64 5.88
C ALA A 51 -20.92 4.54 6.47
N THR A 52 -19.71 4.01 6.66
CA THR A 52 -18.52 4.68 7.21
C THR A 52 -17.43 4.86 6.14
N GLY A 53 -17.82 5.19 4.90
CA GLY A 53 -16.91 5.24 3.75
C GLY A 53 -15.64 6.10 3.96
N LYS A 54 -15.75 7.25 4.63
CA LYS A 54 -14.60 8.16 4.85
C LYS A 54 -13.47 7.53 5.67
N TYR A 55 -13.77 6.67 6.64
CA TYR A 55 -12.74 6.00 7.43
C TYR A 55 -12.03 4.93 6.60
N VAL A 56 -12.79 4.16 5.83
CA VAL A 56 -12.28 3.12 4.93
C VAL A 56 -11.37 3.73 3.86
N PHE A 57 -11.79 4.83 3.20
CA PHE A 57 -10.98 5.50 2.20
C PHE A 57 -9.65 6.03 2.75
N ARG A 58 -9.65 6.66 3.94
CA ARG A 58 -8.41 7.13 4.57
C ARG A 58 -7.45 5.98 4.88
N LYS A 59 -7.97 4.84 5.34
CA LYS A 59 -7.14 3.64 5.59
C LYS A 59 -6.55 3.08 4.30
N TRP A 60 -7.28 3.13 3.20
CA TRP A 60 -6.75 2.71 1.89
C TRP A 60 -5.66 3.64 1.40
N GLN A 61 -5.87 4.96 1.47
CA GLN A 61 -4.86 5.95 1.10
C GLN A 61 -3.57 5.77 1.90
N GLN A 62 -3.67 5.54 3.23
CA GLN A 62 -2.52 5.26 4.06
C GLN A 62 -1.78 3.98 3.63
N ALA A 63 -2.52 2.91 3.30
CA ALA A 63 -1.94 1.66 2.82
C ALA A 63 -1.23 1.84 1.46
N GLU A 64 -1.78 2.64 0.54
CA GLU A 64 -1.16 3.01 -0.73
C GLU A 64 0.17 3.73 -0.53
N GLN A 65 0.15 4.79 0.29
CA GLN A 65 1.34 5.57 0.60
C GLN A 65 2.42 4.75 1.30
N ASP A 66 2.05 3.88 2.24
CA ASP A 66 2.98 2.97 2.92
C ASP A 66 3.63 1.97 1.97
N ALA A 67 2.85 1.43 1.04
CA ALA A 67 3.34 0.43 0.10
C ALA A 67 4.27 1.05 -0.96
N ILE A 68 3.97 2.26 -1.43
CA ILE A 68 4.87 3.04 -2.30
C ILE A 68 6.15 3.42 -1.55
N ALA A 69 6.06 3.86 -0.29
CA ALA A 69 7.23 4.17 0.53
C ALA A 69 8.14 2.95 0.73
N ALA A 70 7.57 1.75 0.88
CA ALA A 70 8.32 0.51 0.94
C ALA A 70 9.08 0.20 -0.37
N LEU A 71 8.53 0.56 -1.55
CA LEU A 71 9.24 0.48 -2.83
C LEU A 71 10.40 1.48 -2.94
N ILE A 72 10.20 2.72 -2.48
CA ILE A 72 11.23 3.77 -2.49
C ILE A 72 12.43 3.39 -1.61
N GLY A 73 12.16 2.63 -0.54
CA GLY A 73 13.15 2.26 0.46
C GLY A 73 14.45 1.66 -0.07
N PRO A 74 14.42 0.62 -0.91
CA PRO A 74 15.63 0.04 -1.53
C PRO A 74 16.17 0.81 -2.75
N MET A 75 15.39 1.66 -3.42
CA MET A 75 15.81 2.31 -4.68
C MET A 75 17.04 3.23 -4.52
N GLN A 76 17.93 3.25 -5.50
CA GLN A 76 19.10 4.14 -5.53
C GLN A 76 18.79 5.44 -6.30
N PRO A 77 19.55 6.54 -6.07
CA PRO A 77 19.43 7.76 -6.88
C PRO A 77 19.55 7.46 -8.38
N GLY A 78 18.63 8.02 -9.17
CA GLY A 78 18.54 7.82 -10.62
C GLY A 78 17.78 6.55 -11.04
N GLU A 79 17.57 5.60 -10.14
CA GLU A 79 16.82 4.37 -10.42
C GLU A 79 15.35 4.68 -10.69
N ILE A 80 14.82 4.12 -11.77
CA ILE A 80 13.40 4.23 -12.15
C ILE A 80 12.73 2.89 -11.87
N GLN A 81 11.60 2.94 -11.17
CA GLN A 81 10.78 1.77 -10.89
C GLN A 81 9.33 2.04 -11.25
N SER A 82 8.70 1.06 -11.89
CA SER A 82 7.25 1.10 -12.13
C SER A 82 6.51 0.58 -10.90
N TRP A 83 5.34 1.16 -10.62
CA TRP A 83 4.43 0.73 -9.57
C TRP A 83 3.01 0.59 -10.13
N GLN A 84 2.20 -0.23 -9.48
CA GLN A 84 0.77 -0.37 -9.78
C GLN A 84 0.04 -0.75 -8.50
N ILE A 85 -1.18 -0.25 -8.33
CA ILE A 85 -2.10 -0.63 -7.26
C ILE A 85 -3.13 -1.58 -7.83
N GLN A 86 -3.24 -2.76 -7.22
CA GLN A 86 -4.29 -3.72 -7.53
C GLN A 86 -5.24 -3.87 -6.34
N HIS A 87 -6.45 -3.34 -6.48
CA HIS A 87 -7.55 -3.59 -5.57
C HIS A 87 -8.32 -4.85 -5.96
N SER A 88 -8.91 -5.53 -4.97
CA SER A 88 -9.80 -6.68 -5.19
C SER A 88 -11.06 -6.35 -6.00
N ILE A 89 -11.50 -5.09 -5.93
CA ILE A 89 -12.53 -4.51 -6.79
C ILE A 89 -11.81 -3.54 -7.73
N PRO A 90 -11.95 -3.65 -9.07
CA PRO A 90 -11.12 -2.93 -10.04
C PRO A 90 -11.52 -1.45 -10.21
N TYR A 91 -11.57 -0.72 -9.11
CA TYR A 91 -11.78 0.73 -9.04
C TYR A 91 -10.51 1.38 -8.48
N GLY A 92 -10.03 2.45 -9.12
CA GLY A 92 -8.81 3.15 -8.69
C GLY A 92 -7.51 2.34 -8.85
N ASN A 93 -7.48 1.36 -9.77
CA ASN A 93 -6.26 0.59 -10.08
C ASN A 93 -5.30 1.44 -10.92
N GLU A 94 -4.51 2.24 -10.24
CA GLU A 94 -3.56 3.15 -10.85
C GLU A 94 -2.19 2.56 -10.93
N HIS A 95 -1.37 3.13 -11.80
CA HIS A 95 0.00 2.72 -12.01
C HIS A 95 0.83 3.93 -12.41
N GLY A 96 2.13 3.79 -12.37
CA GLY A 96 3.03 4.82 -12.81
C GLY A 96 4.48 4.46 -12.56
N GLU A 97 5.30 5.49 -12.49
CA GLU A 97 6.74 5.41 -12.37
C GLU A 97 7.22 6.24 -11.18
N LEU A 98 8.26 5.75 -10.52
CA LEU A 98 8.98 6.37 -9.44
C LEU A 98 10.43 6.53 -9.88
N GLN A 99 11.04 7.68 -9.63
CA GLN A 99 12.47 7.87 -9.79
C GLN A 99 13.05 8.59 -8.57
N VAL A 100 14.07 8.02 -7.93
CA VAL A 100 14.75 8.74 -6.84
C VAL A 100 15.58 9.87 -7.40
N ILE A 101 15.20 11.11 -7.10
CA ILE A 101 15.88 12.31 -7.60
C ILE A 101 16.89 12.86 -6.59
N ARG A 102 16.68 12.64 -5.28
CA ARG A 102 17.67 12.96 -4.24
C ARG A 102 17.53 12.10 -2.99
N VAL A 103 18.65 11.95 -2.28
CA VAL A 103 18.72 11.40 -0.92
C VAL A 103 19.25 12.51 -0.01
N PHE A 104 18.59 12.73 1.12
CA PHE A 104 18.98 13.76 2.09
C PHE A 104 18.74 13.27 3.51
N ARG A 105 19.20 14.03 4.50
CA ARG A 105 18.91 13.75 5.92
C ARG A 105 18.24 14.96 6.54
N THR A 106 17.23 14.69 7.34
CA THR A 106 16.68 15.65 8.30
C THR A 106 17.27 15.36 9.69
N PRO A 107 17.08 16.24 10.68
CA PRO A 107 17.44 15.94 12.07
C PRO A 107 16.72 14.70 12.62
N LEU A 108 15.59 14.30 12.03
CA LEU A 108 14.77 13.18 12.49
C LEU A 108 15.07 11.87 11.78
N ALA A 109 15.40 11.91 10.48
CA ALA A 109 15.52 10.71 9.65
C ALA A 109 16.27 10.96 8.32
N PRO A 110 16.92 9.92 7.75
CA PRO A 110 17.28 9.93 6.34
C PRO A 110 16.01 9.82 5.47
N CYS A 111 15.97 10.58 4.38
CA CYS A 111 14.84 10.69 3.49
C CYS A 111 15.28 10.57 2.03
N LYS A 112 14.32 10.18 1.19
CA LYS A 112 14.44 10.12 -0.27
C LYS A 112 13.33 10.97 -0.85
N GLU A 113 13.68 11.75 -1.85
CA GLU A 113 12.70 12.43 -2.69
C GLU A 113 12.65 11.73 -4.04
N VAL A 114 11.44 11.56 -4.55
CA VAL A 114 11.18 10.87 -5.80
C VAL A 114 10.31 11.72 -6.70
N LEU A 115 10.57 11.65 -8.01
CA LEU A 115 9.60 12.02 -9.02
C LEU A 115 8.62 10.85 -9.16
N PHE A 116 7.34 11.12 -8.94
CA PHE A 116 6.26 10.14 -8.87
C PHE A 116 5.21 10.46 -9.92
N SER A 117 4.89 9.51 -10.81
CA SER A 117 3.74 9.63 -11.70
C SER A 117 2.58 8.76 -11.27
N VAL A 118 1.38 9.28 -11.49
CA VAL A 118 0.12 8.54 -11.37
C VAL A 118 -0.55 8.57 -12.73
N ILE A 119 -0.88 7.39 -13.23
CA ILE A 119 -1.55 7.21 -14.50
C ILE A 119 -2.95 6.66 -14.24
N GLU A 120 -3.94 7.49 -14.55
CA GLU A 120 -5.36 7.20 -14.32
C GLU A 120 -6.11 7.05 -15.64
N GLY A 121 -7.23 6.33 -15.61
CA GLY A 121 -8.10 6.11 -16.77
C GLY A 121 -7.72 4.91 -17.63
N LYS A 122 -8.38 4.76 -18.78
CA LYS A 122 -8.19 3.63 -19.71
C LYS A 122 -8.19 4.11 -21.16
N GLY A 123 -7.36 3.48 -22.00
CA GLY A 123 -7.30 3.74 -23.43
C GLY A 123 -6.99 5.20 -23.74
N LYS A 124 -7.73 5.80 -24.69
CA LYS A 124 -7.51 7.18 -25.15
C LYS A 124 -7.79 8.28 -24.11
N LYS A 125 -8.35 7.92 -22.94
CA LYS A 125 -8.65 8.85 -21.84
C LYS A 125 -7.62 8.77 -20.71
N GLN A 126 -6.53 8.03 -20.90
CA GLN A 126 -5.49 7.88 -19.90
C GLN A 126 -4.77 9.23 -19.68
N GLN A 127 -4.63 9.63 -18.43
CA GLN A 127 -3.94 10.87 -18.05
C GLN A 127 -2.81 10.54 -17.10
N ARG A 128 -1.65 11.16 -17.32
CA ARG A 128 -0.48 11.05 -16.44
C ARG A 128 -0.32 12.35 -15.67
N GLN A 129 -0.30 12.26 -14.36
CA GLN A 129 0.01 13.35 -13.44
C GLN A 129 1.36 13.10 -12.79
N TRP A 130 2.08 14.17 -12.48
CA TRP A 130 3.40 14.12 -11.84
C TRP A 130 3.37 14.83 -10.50
N PHE A 131 4.11 14.26 -9.57
CA PHE A 131 4.30 14.77 -8.21
C PHE A 131 5.75 14.61 -7.80
N VAL A 132 6.16 15.43 -6.84
CA VAL A 132 7.38 15.20 -6.06
C VAL A 132 6.95 14.62 -4.72
N ALA A 133 7.39 13.41 -4.41
CA ALA A 133 7.06 12.74 -3.16
C ALA A 133 8.30 12.54 -2.30
N THR A 134 8.14 12.63 -0.99
CA THR A 134 9.20 12.35 -0.01
C THR A 134 8.82 11.13 0.81
N ALA A 135 9.75 10.20 0.97
CA ALA A 135 9.68 9.10 1.92
C ALA A 135 10.85 9.18 2.91
N CYS A 136 10.57 9.02 4.19
CA CYS A 136 11.57 9.07 5.25
C CYS A 136 11.65 7.75 5.99
N ARG A 137 12.86 7.36 6.39
CA ARG A 137 13.08 6.12 7.14
C ARG A 137 12.69 6.33 8.61
N GLN A 138 11.69 5.59 9.05
CA GLN A 138 11.41 5.38 10.47
C GLN A 138 12.22 4.20 11.01
N THR A 139 12.02 3.83 12.27
CA THR A 139 12.80 2.82 13.01
C THR A 139 13.13 1.56 12.19
N THR A 140 12.13 0.97 11.54
CA THR A 140 12.30 -0.27 10.76
C THR A 140 11.77 -0.20 9.31
N ALA A 141 11.06 0.86 8.94
CA ALA A 141 10.39 0.96 7.64
C ALA A 141 10.52 2.35 7.04
N TRP A 142 10.43 2.43 5.71
CA TRP A 142 10.26 3.69 5.00
C TRP A 142 8.78 4.08 5.04
N LYS A 143 8.51 5.34 5.35
CA LYS A 143 7.17 5.90 5.44
C LYS A 143 7.03 7.09 4.51
N TRP A 144 5.86 7.21 3.90
CA TRP A 144 5.49 8.39 3.15
C TRP A 144 5.51 9.62 4.06
N ALA A 145 6.06 10.72 3.61
CA ALA A 145 6.04 11.97 4.33
C ALA A 145 5.01 12.92 3.71
N VAL A 146 5.14 13.20 2.41
CA VAL A 146 4.31 14.14 1.67
C VAL A 146 4.51 13.96 0.16
N ALA A 147 3.55 14.41 -0.65
CA ALA A 147 3.82 14.78 -2.03
C ALA A 147 3.23 16.14 -2.43
N GLU A 148 3.86 16.73 -3.43
CA GLU A 148 3.51 18.00 -4.05
C GLU A 148 3.24 17.81 -5.55
N PRO A 149 2.17 18.41 -6.12
CA PRO A 149 1.17 19.23 -5.44
C PRO A 149 0.35 18.44 -4.40
N ALA A 150 0.12 19.06 -3.25
CA ALA A 150 -0.59 18.42 -2.14
C ALA A 150 -2.07 18.25 -2.49
N VAL A 151 -2.48 17.00 -2.71
CA VAL A 151 -3.88 16.62 -2.97
C VAL A 151 -4.37 15.70 -1.86
N ALA A 152 -5.69 15.59 -1.67
CA ALA A 152 -6.28 14.82 -0.56
C ALA A 152 -5.78 13.37 -0.47
N ARG A 153 -5.38 12.77 -1.59
CA ARG A 153 -4.89 11.39 -1.67
C ARG A 153 -3.38 11.22 -1.47
N TRP A 154 -2.58 12.16 -1.96
CA TRP A 154 -1.11 12.06 -2.03
C TRP A 154 -0.39 13.10 -1.18
N GLY A 155 -1.12 13.94 -0.45
CA GLY A 155 -0.57 14.92 0.48
C GLY A 155 0.13 14.27 1.68
N SER A 156 0.38 15.06 2.73
CA SER A 156 0.99 14.55 3.95
C SER A 156 0.11 13.49 4.63
N LEU A 157 0.76 12.53 5.30
CA LEU A 157 0.06 11.69 6.27
C LEU A 157 -0.40 12.59 7.43
N HIS A 158 -1.72 12.72 7.62
CA HIS A 158 -2.34 13.34 8.80
C HIS A 158 -2.67 12.29 9.85
#